data_AF-A0A9D5B393-F1
#
_entry.id   AF-A0A9D5B393-F1
#
_cell.length_a   1.000
_cell.length_b   1.000
_cell.length_c   1.000
_cell.angle_alpha   90.00
_cell.angle_beta   90.00
_cell.angle_gamma   90.00
#
_symmetry.space_group_name_H-M   'P 1'
#
loop_
_entity.id
_entity.type
_entity.pdbx_description
1 polymer ?
#
loop_
_entity_poly.entity_id
_entity_poly.type
_entity_poly.pdbx_seq_one_letter_code
_entity_poly.pdbx_strand_id
1 'polypeptide(L)'
;MKDGKCSKYFPKQFQPETIIDQDGFPVYRRRDNGHTVLKNGIQVDNRNVVPYNAKLLTKYQAHINMEWCNQSTSIKYLFKYINKGYDRITAAIVLNDDGTSNQPQNIDEIKQYIDCSSGKTKCNESMFTSWFEANSKYPEAQNLTYSKFVSKFVYVKKKKEWKPRQKGYTIGRLIWVPPTTG
;
A
#
# COMPACT_ATOMS: atom_id res chain seq x y z
N MET A 1 7.39 -17.07 0.94
CA MET A 1 8.08 -18.17 0.24
C MET A 1 7.23 -18.56 -0.96
N LYS A 2 7.82 -18.84 -2.11
CA LYS A 2 7.19 -19.52 -3.24
C LYS A 2 8.08 -20.71 -3.57
N ASP A 3 7.52 -21.92 -3.62
CA ASP A 3 8.25 -23.16 -3.94
C ASP A 3 9.50 -23.37 -3.07
N GLY A 4 9.37 -23.14 -1.76
CA GLY A 4 10.48 -23.24 -0.81
C GLY A 4 11.55 -22.14 -0.92
N LYS A 5 11.45 -21.23 -1.90
CA LYS A 5 12.39 -20.12 -2.10
C LYS A 5 11.80 -18.79 -1.67
N CYS A 6 12.65 -17.87 -1.25
CA CYS A 6 12.21 -16.51 -0.95
C CYS A 6 11.80 -15.82 -2.25
N SER A 7 10.59 -15.28 -2.31
CA SER A 7 10.08 -14.51 -3.46
C SER A 7 10.82 -13.20 -3.71
N LYS A 8 11.69 -12.80 -2.78
CA LYS A 8 12.57 -11.63 -2.86
C LYS A 8 14.03 -12.02 -3.09
N TYR A 9 14.30 -13.29 -3.41
CA TYR A 9 15.61 -13.82 -3.75
C TYR A 9 16.64 -13.67 -2.63
N PHE A 10 16.21 -13.89 -1.39
CA PHE A 10 17.11 -14.04 -0.24
C PHE A 10 17.41 -15.52 0.02
N PRO A 11 18.62 -15.86 0.53
CA PRO A 11 19.76 -14.97 0.79
C PRO A 11 20.40 -14.39 -0.49
N LYS A 12 20.90 -13.16 -0.42
CA LYS A 12 21.61 -12.50 -1.51
C LYS A 12 23.10 -12.89 -1.51
N GLN A 13 23.75 -12.89 -2.65
CA GLN A 13 25.19 -13.18 -2.72
C GLN A 13 26.02 -12.08 -2.06
N PHE A 14 27.19 -12.45 -1.53
CA PHE A 14 28.17 -11.49 -1.05
C PHE A 14 28.71 -10.66 -2.22
N GLN A 15 28.95 -9.39 -1.95
CA GLN A 15 29.45 -8.41 -2.91
C GLN A 15 30.41 -7.45 -2.20
N PRO A 16 31.66 -7.32 -2.65
CA PRO A 16 32.65 -6.48 -1.99
C PRO A 16 32.34 -4.98 -2.12
N GLU A 17 31.60 -4.59 -3.17
CA GLU A 17 31.22 -3.21 -3.47
C GLU A 17 29.79 -3.12 -4.02
N THR A 18 29.24 -1.90 -4.04
CA THR A 18 27.93 -1.65 -4.64
C THR A 18 28.13 -1.37 -6.12
N ILE A 19 27.55 -2.19 -6.98
CA ILE A 19 27.65 -2.04 -8.45
C ILE A 19 26.26 -1.88 -9.07
N ILE A 20 26.21 -1.39 -10.31
CA ILE A 20 25.00 -1.41 -11.13
C ILE A 20 25.08 -2.64 -12.03
N ASP A 21 24.03 -3.48 -12.02
CA ASP A 21 23.96 -4.63 -12.92
C ASP A 21 23.61 -4.24 -14.37
N GLN A 22 23.60 -5.24 -15.26
CA GLN A 22 23.30 -5.05 -16.69
C GLN A 22 21.89 -4.49 -16.94
N ASP A 23 20.96 -4.78 -16.02
CA ASP A 23 19.59 -4.30 -16.09
C ASP A 23 19.47 -2.87 -15.51
N GLY A 24 20.50 -2.34 -14.86
CA GLY A 24 20.54 -1.00 -14.27
C GLY A 24 20.13 -0.94 -12.79
N PHE A 25 19.99 -2.08 -12.12
CA PHE A 25 19.65 -2.15 -10.71
C PHE A 25 20.90 -2.16 -9.83
N PRO A 26 20.85 -1.54 -8.64
CA PRO A 26 21.96 -1.57 -7.70
C PRO A 26 22.06 -2.93 -7.01
N VAL A 27 23.20 -3.58 -7.20
CA VAL A 27 23.62 -4.72 -6.40
C VAL A 27 24.45 -4.19 -5.24
N TYR A 28 23.83 -4.08 -4.07
CA TYR A 28 24.49 -3.51 -2.90
C TYR A 28 25.66 -4.34 -2.38
N ARG A 29 26.68 -3.63 -1.92
CA ARG A 29 27.76 -4.20 -1.12
C ARG A 29 27.21 -5.01 0.05
N ARG A 30 27.72 -6.23 0.18
CA ARG A 30 27.38 -7.18 1.22
C ARG A 30 28.62 -8.00 1.56
N ARG A 31 29.31 -7.61 2.63
CA ARG A 31 30.54 -8.26 3.11
C ARG A 31 30.19 -9.39 4.06
N ASP A 32 30.91 -10.50 4.03
CA ASP A 32 30.81 -11.48 5.11
C ASP A 32 31.32 -10.85 6.41
N ASN A 33 30.48 -10.82 7.45
CA ASN A 33 30.83 -10.29 8.76
C ASN A 33 31.03 -11.40 9.80
N GLY A 34 30.92 -12.68 9.41
CA GLY A 34 31.05 -13.83 10.29
C GLY A 34 29.93 -13.97 11.33
N HIS A 35 28.93 -13.08 11.33
CA HIS A 35 27.84 -13.11 12.31
C HIS A 35 26.64 -13.89 11.77
N THR A 36 26.29 -14.96 12.47
CA THR A 36 25.11 -15.78 12.18
C THR A 36 24.18 -15.80 13.39
N VAL A 37 22.87 -15.86 13.14
CA VAL A 37 21.82 -15.96 14.16
C VAL A 37 20.89 -17.10 13.77
N LEU A 38 20.62 -18.00 14.71
CA LEU A 38 19.63 -19.06 14.51
C LEU A 38 18.22 -18.49 14.73
N LYS A 39 17.38 -18.50 13.69
CA LYS A 39 15.99 -18.06 13.77
C LYS A 39 15.08 -19.13 13.19
N ASN A 40 14.17 -19.67 14.01
CA ASN A 40 13.23 -20.72 13.62
C ASN A 40 13.92 -21.93 12.96
N GLY A 41 15.07 -22.36 13.48
CA GLY A 41 15.85 -23.48 12.95
C GLY A 41 16.66 -23.16 11.67
N ILE A 42 16.59 -21.93 11.16
CA ILE A 42 17.34 -21.49 9.99
C ILE A 42 18.51 -20.62 10.47
N GLN A 43 19.73 -20.92 10.02
CA GLN A 43 20.86 -20.01 10.22
C GLN A 43 20.72 -18.82 9.27
N VAL A 44 20.63 -17.64 9.87
CA VAL A 44 20.44 -16.38 9.17
C VAL A 44 21.69 -15.54 9.36
N ASP A 45 22.27 -15.07 8.26
CA ASP A 45 23.38 -14.15 8.29
C ASP A 45 23.00 -12.82 7.65
N ASN A 46 23.97 -11.93 7.48
CA ASN A 46 23.73 -10.66 6.85
C ASN A 46 23.32 -10.77 5.37
N ARG A 47 23.37 -11.93 4.70
CA ARG A 47 22.77 -12.17 3.38
C ARG A 47 21.27 -12.18 3.36
N ASN A 48 20.63 -12.39 4.49
CA ASN A 48 19.18 -12.36 4.63
C ASN A 48 18.64 -10.97 5.03
N VAL A 49 19.51 -9.98 5.21
CA VAL A 49 19.14 -8.63 5.68
C VAL A 49 18.98 -7.67 4.49
N VAL A 50 17.89 -6.90 4.51
CA VAL A 50 17.66 -5.80 3.57
C VAL A 50 18.59 -4.64 3.91
N PRO A 51 19.25 -3.99 2.93
CA PRO A 51 20.13 -2.84 3.18
C PRO A 51 19.45 -1.77 4.03
N TYR A 52 20.21 -1.20 4.97
CA TYR A 52 19.73 -0.18 5.89
C TYR A 52 20.84 0.81 6.22
N ASN A 53 20.44 1.97 6.75
CA ASN A 53 21.36 2.96 7.29
C ASN A 53 21.41 2.80 8.82
N ALA A 54 22.57 2.47 9.37
CA ALA A 54 22.72 2.25 10.82
C ALA A 54 22.30 3.48 11.65
N LYS A 55 22.61 4.71 11.19
CA LYS A 55 22.23 5.94 11.90
C LYS A 55 20.72 6.11 11.94
N LEU A 56 20.03 5.88 10.81
CA LEU A 56 18.57 5.99 10.74
C LEU A 56 17.88 4.89 11.54
N LEU A 57 18.41 3.66 11.48
CA LEU A 57 17.91 2.54 12.24
C LEU A 57 17.95 2.83 13.75
N THR A 58 19.09 3.32 14.25
CA THR A 58 19.24 3.67 15.66
C THR A 58 18.38 4.88 16.04
N LYS A 59 18.34 5.93 15.22
CA LYS A 59 17.58 7.16 15.50
C LYS A 59 16.07 6.90 15.61
N TYR A 60 15.53 6.04 14.76
CA TYR A 60 14.07 5.80 14.69
C TYR A 60 13.65 4.44 15.26
N GLN A 61 14.59 3.67 15.81
CA GLN A 61 14.37 2.31 16.33
C GLN A 61 13.57 1.41 15.36
N ALA A 62 13.79 1.57 14.06
CA ALA A 62 13.04 0.89 13.02
C ALA A 62 13.93 0.56 11.82
N HIS A 63 13.67 -0.58 11.19
CA HIS A 63 14.35 -0.94 9.95
C HIS A 63 13.81 -0.07 8.81
N ILE A 64 14.66 0.82 8.30
CA ILE A 64 14.35 1.69 7.17
C ILE A 64 15.02 1.12 5.94
N ASN A 65 14.20 0.70 4.97
CA ASN A 65 14.66 0.27 3.67
C ASN A 65 15.29 1.44 2.92
N MET A 66 16.51 1.27 2.44
CA MET A 66 17.25 2.28 1.69
C MET A 66 17.50 1.76 0.28
N GLU A 67 16.97 2.48 -0.72
CA GLU A 67 17.06 2.11 -2.12
C GLU A 67 17.77 3.22 -2.92
N TRP A 68 18.74 2.84 -3.74
CA TRP A 68 19.39 3.68 -4.73
C TRP A 68 18.56 3.63 -6.02
N CYS A 69 18.02 4.78 -6.40
CA CYS A 69 17.16 4.92 -7.56
C CYS A 69 17.97 5.40 -8.77
N ASN A 70 18.36 4.47 -9.65
CA ASN A 70 19.09 4.81 -10.89
C ASN A 70 18.31 4.54 -12.19
N GLN A 71 17.07 4.03 -12.08
CA GLN A 71 16.20 3.78 -13.25
C GLN A 71 14.96 4.66 -13.22
N SER A 72 14.44 4.97 -14.41
CA SER A 72 13.16 5.67 -14.59
C SER A 72 11.99 4.95 -13.89
N THR A 73 12.01 3.62 -13.82
CA THR A 73 11.05 2.80 -13.07
C THR A 73 11.11 3.05 -11.56
N SER A 74 12.31 3.22 -11.00
CA SER A 74 12.55 3.52 -9.59
C SER A 74 12.15 4.97 -9.26
N ILE A 75 12.40 5.90 -10.19
CA ILE A 75 11.92 7.29 -10.09
C ILE A 75 10.38 7.34 -10.13
N LYS A 76 9.76 6.62 -11.06
CA LYS A 76 8.30 6.44 -11.12
C LYS A 76 7.77 5.84 -9.81
N TYR A 77 8.49 4.90 -9.22
CA TYR A 77 8.15 4.33 -7.92
C TYR A 77 8.18 5.40 -6.84
N LEU A 78 9.26 6.18 -6.72
CA LEU A 78 9.37 7.29 -5.77
C LEU A 78 8.23 8.29 -5.92
N PHE A 79 7.99 8.80 -7.13
CA PHE A 79 6.89 9.72 -7.42
C PHE A 79 5.53 9.10 -7.13
N LYS A 80 5.35 7.80 -7.40
CA LYS A 80 4.14 7.09 -7.00
C LYS A 80 3.92 7.13 -5.49
N TYR A 81 4.96 7.09 -4.65
CA TYR A 81 4.81 7.16 -3.19
C TYR A 81 4.63 8.58 -2.66
N ILE A 82 5.32 9.56 -3.24
CA ILE A 82 5.15 10.98 -2.91
C ILE A 82 3.75 11.43 -3.30
N ASN A 83 3.34 11.11 -4.53
CA ASN A 83 2.04 11.48 -5.09
C ASN A 83 0.97 10.40 -4.89
N LYS A 84 1.25 9.40 -4.03
CA LYS A 84 0.16 8.54 -3.55
C LYS A 84 -0.68 9.41 -2.66
N GLY A 85 -1.71 10.01 -3.23
CA GLY A 85 -2.67 10.81 -2.48
C GLY A 85 -3.19 10.02 -1.28
N TYR A 86 -3.64 10.77 -0.28
CA TYR A 86 -4.52 10.23 0.76
C TYR A 86 -5.68 9.46 0.10
N ASP A 87 -6.29 8.51 0.81
CA ASP A 87 -7.61 8.01 0.38
C ASP A 87 -8.55 9.22 0.36
N ARG A 88 -8.77 9.78 -0.83
CA ARG A 88 -9.63 10.93 -1.05
C ARG A 88 -11.00 10.38 -1.39
N ILE A 89 -11.97 10.64 -0.52
CA ILE A 89 -13.37 10.57 -0.89
C ILE A 89 -13.65 11.86 -1.66
N THR A 90 -13.83 11.77 -2.97
CA THR A 90 -14.33 12.88 -3.77
C THR A 90 -15.83 12.95 -3.56
N ALA A 91 -16.31 13.95 -2.81
CA ALA A 91 -17.72 14.30 -2.75
C ALA A 91 -17.92 15.55 -3.62
N ALA A 92 -18.64 15.41 -4.74
CA ALA A 92 -19.08 16.53 -5.54
C ALA A 92 -20.45 16.97 -5.02
N ILE A 93 -20.55 18.21 -4.54
CA ILE A 93 -21.85 18.84 -4.32
C ILE A 93 -22.25 19.42 -5.68
N VAL A 94 -23.12 18.71 -6.40
CA VAL A 94 -23.74 19.24 -7.59
C VAL A 94 -24.83 20.20 -7.12
N LEU A 95 -24.58 21.50 -7.26
CA LEU A 95 -25.66 22.48 -7.25
C LEU A 95 -26.32 22.36 -8.63
N ASN A 96 -27.56 21.89 -8.65
CA ASN A 96 -28.38 21.91 -9.84
C ASN A 96 -28.72 23.37 -10.12
N ASP A 97 -27.97 23.99 -11.03
CA ASP A 97 -28.41 25.23 -11.66
C ASP A 97 -28.73 24.88 -13.12
N ASP A 98 -30.01 25.04 -13.45
CA ASP A 98 -30.61 24.60 -14.69
C ASP A 98 -30.12 25.45 -15.86
N GLY A 99 -29.46 24.85 -16.86
CA GLY A 99 -29.14 25.57 -18.09
C GLY A 99 -28.16 24.93 -19.07
N THR A 100 -28.63 23.94 -19.84
CA THR A 100 -28.31 23.73 -21.27
C THR A 100 -26.93 23.14 -21.67
N SER A 101 -26.94 21.81 -21.83
CA SER A 101 -26.26 20.95 -22.83
C SER A 101 -24.80 21.19 -23.27
N ASN A 102 -23.90 20.29 -22.83
CA ASN A 102 -23.01 19.49 -23.68
C ASN A 102 -22.46 18.29 -22.88
N GLN A 103 -22.76 17.07 -23.34
CA GLN A 103 -22.76 15.84 -22.53
C GLN A 103 -21.39 15.37 -22.01
N PRO A 104 -21.24 15.22 -20.69
CA PRO A 104 -20.65 14.04 -20.07
C PRO A 104 -21.78 13.02 -19.80
N GLN A 105 -21.50 11.72 -19.95
CA GLN A 105 -22.46 10.69 -19.53
C GLN A 105 -22.83 10.91 -18.06
N ASN A 106 -24.07 11.33 -17.83
CA ASN A 106 -24.66 11.49 -16.51
C ASN A 106 -24.94 10.08 -15.96
N ILE A 107 -23.94 9.53 -15.27
CA ILE A 107 -24.08 8.26 -14.56
C ILE A 107 -24.85 8.59 -13.28
N ASP A 108 -26.16 8.38 -13.34
CA ASP A 108 -27.04 8.49 -12.17
C ASP A 108 -26.79 7.28 -11.25
N GLU A 109 -25.87 7.47 -10.30
CA GLU A 109 -25.48 6.45 -9.32
C GLU A 109 -26.67 6.00 -8.45
N ILE A 110 -27.71 6.85 -8.28
CA ILE A 110 -28.93 6.52 -7.53
C ILE A 110 -29.80 5.58 -8.35
N LYS A 111 -30.05 5.87 -9.63
CA LYS A 111 -30.70 4.92 -10.54
C LYS A 111 -29.91 3.63 -10.64
N GLN A 112 -28.59 3.71 -10.76
CA GLN A 112 -27.74 2.52 -10.85
C GLN A 112 -27.86 1.67 -9.58
N TYR A 113 -27.92 2.28 -8.39
CA TYR A 113 -28.14 1.58 -7.12
C TYR A 113 -29.56 0.95 -7.05
N ILE A 114 -30.60 1.69 -7.45
CA ILE A 114 -31.99 1.19 -7.47
C ILE A 114 -32.15 0.05 -8.48
N ASP A 115 -31.55 0.17 -9.66
CA ASP A 115 -31.56 -0.87 -10.70
C ASP A 115 -30.76 -2.11 -10.26
N CYS A 116 -29.67 -1.93 -9.51
CA CYS A 116 -28.95 -3.03 -8.87
C CYS A 116 -29.79 -3.75 -7.81
N SER A 117 -30.44 -2.97 -6.93
CA SER A 117 -31.32 -3.49 -5.89
C SER A 117 -32.56 -4.17 -6.48
N SER A 118 -32.99 -3.75 -7.67
CA SER A 118 -34.09 -4.33 -8.43
C SER A 118 -33.65 -5.47 -9.36
N GLY A 119 -32.37 -5.87 -9.33
CA GLY A 119 -31.82 -6.98 -10.12
C GLY A 119 -31.68 -6.73 -11.63
N LYS A 120 -31.83 -5.49 -12.10
CA LYS A 120 -31.85 -5.12 -13.53
C LYS A 120 -30.46 -5.00 -14.15
N THR A 121 -29.41 -4.83 -13.37
CA THR A 121 -28.02 -4.76 -13.85
C THR A 121 -27.04 -5.41 -12.89
N LYS A 122 -25.98 -6.03 -13.42
CA LYS A 122 -24.83 -6.49 -12.61
C LYS A 122 -23.97 -5.27 -12.26
N CYS A 123 -24.08 -4.78 -11.03
CA CYS A 123 -23.11 -3.79 -10.55
C CYS A 123 -21.77 -4.45 -10.30
N ASN A 124 -20.70 -3.82 -10.80
CA ASN A 124 -19.38 -4.12 -10.29
C ASN A 124 -19.36 -3.71 -8.81
N GLU A 125 -19.23 -4.70 -7.92
CA GLU A 125 -19.07 -4.49 -6.48
C GLU A 125 -18.01 -3.42 -6.21
N SER A 126 -18.44 -2.28 -5.68
CA SER A 126 -17.59 -1.15 -5.32
C SER A 126 -17.14 -1.30 -3.86
N MET A 127 -16.13 -0.51 -3.47
CA MET A 127 -15.72 -0.44 -2.05
C MET A 127 -16.87 -0.02 -1.13
N PHE A 128 -17.80 0.77 -1.65
CA PHE A 128 -18.97 1.23 -0.91
C PHE A 128 -20.07 0.16 -0.84
N THR A 129 -20.36 -0.58 -1.92
CA THR A 129 -21.38 -1.65 -1.85
C THR A 129 -20.93 -2.80 -0.95
N SER A 130 -19.65 -3.16 -1.01
CA SER A 130 -19.05 -4.16 -0.11
C SER A 130 -18.98 -3.71 1.36
N TRP A 131 -19.11 -2.42 1.66
CA TRP A 131 -19.21 -1.94 3.05
C TRP A 131 -20.54 -2.37 3.69
N PHE A 132 -21.64 -2.38 2.95
CA PHE A 132 -22.93 -2.89 3.47
C PHE A 132 -22.85 -4.37 3.85
N GLU A 133 -22.22 -5.19 3.00
CA GLU A 133 -21.97 -6.59 3.30
C GLU A 133 -21.06 -6.75 4.53
N ALA A 134 -20.05 -5.90 4.67
CA ALA A 134 -19.18 -5.89 5.84
C ALA A 134 -19.93 -5.52 7.13
N ASN A 135 -20.89 -4.58 7.07
CA ASN A 135 -21.74 -4.25 8.22
C ASN A 135 -22.64 -5.42 8.64
N SER A 136 -23.07 -6.24 7.69
CA SER A 136 -23.81 -7.48 7.99
C SER A 136 -22.90 -8.53 8.66
N LYS A 137 -21.65 -8.64 8.19
CA LYS A 137 -20.70 -9.67 8.63
C LYS A 137 -20.00 -9.35 9.96
N TYR A 138 -19.75 -8.08 10.25
CA TYR A 138 -18.96 -7.64 11.40
C TYR A 138 -19.82 -6.73 12.31
N PRO A 139 -20.23 -7.19 13.50
CA PRO A 139 -21.01 -6.37 14.43
C PRO A 139 -20.31 -5.05 14.80
N GLU A 140 -18.98 -5.06 14.89
CA GLU A 140 -18.18 -3.87 15.18
C GLU A 140 -18.21 -2.81 14.07
N ALA A 141 -18.62 -3.18 12.85
CA ALA A 141 -18.73 -2.28 11.71
C ALA A 141 -20.03 -1.47 11.70
N GLN A 142 -21.12 -2.02 12.27
CA GLN A 142 -22.46 -1.42 12.25
C GLN A 142 -22.51 -0.06 12.94
N ASN A 143 -21.68 0.14 13.97
CA ASN A 143 -21.59 1.38 14.73
C ASN A 143 -20.59 2.39 14.13
N LEU A 144 -20.08 2.15 12.93
CA LEU A 144 -19.07 2.99 12.29
C LEU A 144 -19.63 3.69 11.06
N THR A 145 -19.44 5.00 10.99
CA THR A 145 -19.57 5.73 9.72
C THR A 145 -18.53 5.24 8.73
N TYR A 146 -18.79 5.35 7.43
CA TYR A 146 -17.86 4.91 6.39
C TYR A 146 -16.43 5.47 6.59
N SER A 147 -16.31 6.75 6.94
CA SER A 147 -15.01 7.39 7.26
C SER A 147 -14.28 6.73 8.44
N LYS A 148 -15.00 6.37 9.52
CA LYS A 148 -14.43 5.64 10.65
C LYS A 148 -14.16 4.18 10.29
N PHE A 149 -14.98 3.58 9.44
CA PHE A 149 -14.87 2.20 9.00
C PHE A 149 -13.58 1.96 8.20
N VAL A 150 -13.24 2.80 7.22
CA VAL A 150 -12.01 2.65 6.42
C VAL A 150 -10.71 2.77 7.24
N SER A 151 -10.77 3.41 8.41
CA SER A 151 -9.65 3.45 9.35
C SER A 151 -9.43 2.09 10.06
N LYS A 152 -10.51 1.34 10.31
CA LYS A 152 -10.49 0.08 11.05
C LYS A 152 -10.52 -1.17 10.16
N PHE A 153 -10.89 -1.01 8.90
CA PHE A 153 -10.98 -2.10 7.93
C PHE A 153 -10.07 -1.83 6.73
N VAL A 154 -9.63 -2.90 6.05
CA VAL A 154 -8.83 -2.83 4.82
C VAL A 154 -9.58 -3.56 3.72
N TYR A 155 -9.71 -2.89 2.57
CA TYR A 155 -10.34 -3.47 1.39
C TYR A 155 -9.37 -4.37 0.63
N VAL A 156 -9.78 -5.62 0.41
CA VAL A 156 -9.00 -6.61 -0.34
C VAL A 156 -9.48 -6.64 -1.78
N LYS A 157 -8.90 -5.78 -2.63
CA LYS A 157 -9.32 -5.60 -4.04
C LYS A 157 -9.46 -6.90 -4.85
N LYS A 158 -8.61 -7.90 -4.60
CA LYS A 158 -8.67 -9.21 -5.28
C LYS A 158 -9.90 -10.04 -4.93
N LYS A 159 -10.38 -9.91 -3.69
CA LYS A 159 -11.53 -10.64 -3.16
C LYS A 159 -12.78 -9.77 -3.05
N LYS A 160 -12.65 -8.48 -3.38
CA LYS A 160 -13.68 -7.45 -3.25
C LYS A 160 -14.38 -7.41 -1.89
N GLU A 161 -13.64 -7.74 -0.83
CA GLU A 161 -14.18 -7.84 0.53
C GLU A 161 -13.40 -6.96 1.51
N TRP A 162 -14.08 -6.52 2.57
CA TRP A 162 -13.45 -5.83 3.69
C TRP A 162 -13.04 -6.81 4.80
N LYS A 163 -11.89 -6.54 5.41
CA LYS A 163 -11.39 -7.27 6.57
C LYS A 163 -10.95 -6.35 7.69
N PRO A 164 -11.08 -6.75 8.96
CA PRO A 164 -10.51 -6.02 10.07
C PRO A 164 -9.02 -5.76 9.83
N ARG A 165 -8.61 -4.51 10.03
CA ARG A 165 -7.22 -4.09 9.88
C ARG A 165 -6.40 -4.74 10.99
N GLN A 166 -5.39 -5.51 10.61
CA GLN A 166 -4.41 -6.03 11.57
C GLN A 166 -3.58 -4.86 12.09
N LYS A 167 -3.60 -4.64 13.40
CA LYS A 167 -2.72 -3.68 14.07
C LYS A 167 -1.40 -4.36 14.39
N GLY A 168 -0.30 -3.78 13.94
CA GLY A 168 1.06 -4.21 14.27
C GLY A 168 1.94 -2.99 14.55
N TYR A 169 3.10 -3.22 15.17
CA TYR A 169 4.11 -2.19 15.39
C TYR A 169 4.88 -1.93 14.09
N THR A 170 4.30 -1.12 13.20
CA THR A 170 4.95 -0.71 11.96
C THR A 170 4.85 0.81 11.84
N ILE A 171 5.99 1.48 11.72
CA ILE A 171 6.03 2.90 11.39
C ILE A 171 5.49 3.06 9.95
N GLY A 172 4.43 3.86 9.81
CA GLY A 172 3.82 4.17 8.54
C GLY A 172 4.71 5.03 7.64
N ARG A 173 4.15 5.58 6.56
CA ARG A 173 4.90 6.51 5.72
C ARG A 173 5.18 7.79 6.50
N LEU A 174 6.45 8.18 6.57
CA LEU A 174 6.85 9.50 7.05
C LEU A 174 6.39 10.53 6.00
N ILE A 175 5.55 11.47 6.42
CA ILE A 175 5.09 12.56 5.57
C ILE A 175 6.19 13.62 5.59
N TRP A 176 6.67 14.01 4.41
CA TRP A 176 7.53 15.19 4.30
C TRP A 176 6.67 16.43 4.55
N VAL A 177 7.02 17.20 5.60
CA VAL A 177 6.39 18.48 5.89
C VAL A 177 7.34 19.58 5.38
N PRO A 178 6.88 20.45 4.47
CA PRO A 178 7.69 21.57 4.01
C PRO A 178 8.14 22.44 5.18
N PRO A 179 9.38 22.95 5.19
CA PRO A 179 9.86 23.88 6.23
C PRO A 179 9.02 25.16 6.35
N THR A 180 8.25 25.49 5.33
CA THR A 180 7.38 26.67 5.26
C THR A 180 6.00 26.48 5.87
N THR A 181 5.69 25.31 6.45
CA THR A 181 4.38 25.04 7.09
C THR A 181 4.37 25.46 8.57
N GLY A 182 5.04 26.57 8.90
CA GLY A 182 5.14 27.14 10.25
C GLY A 182 4.82 28.62 10.27
#